data_AF-A0A1A3UBG2-F1
#
_entry.id   AF-A0A1A3UBG2-F1
#
_cell.length_a   1.000
_cell.length_b   1.000
_cell.length_c   1.000
_cell.angle_alpha   90.00
_cell.angle_beta   90.00
_cell.angle_gamma   90.00
#
_symmetry.space_group_name_H-M   'P 1'
#
loop_
_entity.id
_entity.type
_entity.pdbx_description
1 polymer ?
#
loop_
_entity_poly.entity_id
_entity_poly.type
_entity_poly.pdbx_seq_one_letter_code
_entity_poly.pdbx_strand_id
1 'polypeptide(L)'
;MRTPAPMVTSLLIAACATCPSAAADATYGPGTYAVPEQLPHGIYTARTDVRDPGAPECTFSTWTSDWKPITGDSVGPSQSITADITPTVGHFITHGCTPWVKVQ
;
A
#
# COMPACT_ATOMS: atom_id res chain seq x y z
N MET A 1 49.71 36.72 28.01
CA MET A 1 49.30 36.44 26.62
C MET A 1 48.22 35.36 26.64
N ARG A 2 47.14 35.55 25.88
CA ARG A 2 46.03 34.64 25.49
C ARG A 2 44.93 34.21 26.49
N THR A 3 43.79 34.87 26.35
CA THR A 3 42.35 34.44 26.38
C THR A 3 42.05 33.26 25.41
N PRO A 4 40.80 32.74 25.28
CA PRO A 4 39.77 32.27 26.23
C PRO A 4 39.28 30.81 25.92
N ALA A 5 38.28 30.32 26.67
CA ALA A 5 37.58 29.03 26.53
C ALA A 5 36.90 28.80 25.15
N PRO A 6 36.39 27.57 24.84
CA PRO A 6 35.00 27.31 25.22
C PRO A 6 34.64 25.86 25.60
N MET A 7 33.61 25.79 26.44
CA MET A 7 32.78 24.64 26.78
C MET A 7 32.21 23.98 25.51
N VAL A 8 32.37 22.66 25.39
CA VAL A 8 31.63 21.86 24.39
C VAL A 8 30.44 21.23 25.10
N THR A 9 29.31 21.93 25.01
CA THR A 9 27.97 21.47 25.36
C THR A 9 27.65 20.21 24.56
N SER A 10 27.60 19.06 25.23
CA SER A 10 27.12 17.82 24.62
C SER A 10 25.66 18.00 24.23
N LEU A 11 25.44 18.19 22.93
CA LEU A 11 24.14 18.18 22.27
C LEU A 11 23.45 16.85 22.60
N LEU A 12 22.30 16.93 23.27
CA LEU A 12 21.30 15.87 23.33
C LEU A 12 20.80 15.61 21.91
N ILE A 13 21.37 14.61 21.24
CA ILE A 13 20.81 14.08 19.99
C ILE A 13 19.70 13.11 20.38
N ALA A 14 18.51 13.66 20.66
CA ALA A 14 17.26 12.92 20.62
C ALA A 14 16.93 12.61 19.16
N ALA A 15 17.58 11.58 18.61
CA ALA A 15 17.28 11.05 17.28
C ALA A 15 16.73 9.63 17.41
N CYS A 16 15.47 9.52 17.84
CA CYS A 16 14.62 8.42 17.36
C CYS A 16 13.88 8.93 16.11
N ALA A 17 14.65 9.21 15.06
CA ALA A 17 14.16 9.58 13.74
C ALA A 17 14.37 8.42 12.75
N THR A 18 14.08 7.19 13.19
CA THR A 18 13.98 6.04 12.30
C THR A 18 12.63 5.37 12.50
N CYS A 19 11.55 6.13 12.35
CA CYS A 19 10.45 5.60 11.57
C CYS A 19 11.06 5.24 10.21
N PRO A 20 10.96 4.00 9.71
CA PRO A 20 11.17 3.77 8.28
C PRO A 20 10.01 4.46 7.54
N SER A 21 10.07 5.79 7.43
CA SER A 21 9.20 6.58 6.56
C SER A 21 9.72 6.47 5.14
N ALA A 22 9.76 5.24 4.67
CA ALA A 22 10.02 4.84 3.29
C ALA A 22 9.30 3.51 3.13
N ALA A 23 7.97 3.55 3.16
CA ALA A 23 7.16 2.53 2.50
C ALA A 23 7.51 2.65 1.01
N ALA A 24 8.62 2.02 0.63
CA ALA A 24 9.00 1.78 -0.75
C ALA A 24 7.76 1.23 -1.43
N ASP A 25 7.29 1.92 -2.47
CA ASP A 25 6.25 1.55 -3.44
C ASP A 25 5.72 0.13 -3.21
N ALA A 26 4.86 -0.02 -2.20
CA ALA A 26 4.49 -1.34 -1.73
C ALA A 26 3.59 -1.92 -2.79
N THR A 27 4.09 -2.95 -3.47
CA THR A 27 3.39 -3.62 -4.55
C THR A 27 2.76 -4.88 -4.00
N TYR A 28 1.43 -4.95 -4.02
CA TYR A 28 0.68 -6.03 -3.38
C TYR A 28 0.30 -7.11 -4.40
N GLY A 29 0.58 -8.37 -4.05
CA GLY A 29 0.27 -9.55 -4.85
C GLY A 29 -1.18 -10.01 -4.72
N PRO A 30 -1.53 -11.20 -5.25
CA PRO A 30 -2.86 -11.75 -5.09
C PRO A 30 -3.01 -12.25 -3.64
N GLY A 31 -4.19 -12.11 -3.06
CA GLY A 31 -4.42 -12.55 -1.68
C GLY A 31 -5.47 -11.74 -0.96
N THR A 32 -5.51 -11.94 0.35
CA THR A 32 -6.40 -11.24 1.28
C THR A 32 -5.57 -10.38 2.21
N TYR A 33 -5.95 -9.11 2.34
CA TYR A 33 -5.26 -8.11 3.14
C TYR A 33 -6.23 -7.50 4.15
N ALA A 34 -5.81 -7.45 5.41
CA ALA A 34 -6.49 -6.64 6.43
C ALA A 34 -6.17 -5.16 6.23
N VAL A 35 -7.20 -4.32 6.30
CA VAL A 35 -7.09 -2.86 6.12
C VAL A 35 -7.37 -2.17 7.46
N PRO A 36 -6.53 -1.19 7.89
CA PRO A 36 -5.33 -0.68 7.24
C PRO A 36 -4.02 -1.42 7.61
N GLU A 37 -4.09 -2.46 8.45
CA GLU A 37 -2.91 -3.11 9.06
C GLU A 37 -1.91 -3.70 8.05
N GLN A 38 -2.41 -4.35 6.99
CA GLN A 38 -1.59 -4.96 5.93
C GLN A 38 -1.62 -4.15 4.64
N LEU A 39 -2.74 -3.52 4.33
CA LEU A 39 -2.94 -2.66 3.16
C LEU A 39 -3.49 -1.30 3.63
N PRO A 40 -2.71 -0.21 3.59
CA PRO A 40 -3.16 1.11 4.01
C PRO A 40 -4.36 1.61 3.19
N HIS A 41 -5.17 2.50 3.75
CA HIS A 41 -6.21 3.20 2.98
C HIS A 41 -5.59 3.98 1.81
N GLY A 42 -6.35 4.11 0.72
CA GLY A 42 -5.93 4.84 -0.48
C GLY A 42 -6.53 4.27 -1.77
N ILE A 43 -6.13 4.86 -2.88
CA ILE A 43 -6.53 4.38 -4.20
C ILE A 43 -5.43 3.46 -4.73
N TYR A 44 -5.81 2.27 -5.16
CA TYR A 44 -4.90 1.27 -5.70
C TYR A 44 -5.25 0.94 -7.14
N THR A 45 -4.25 0.70 -7.96
CA THR A 45 -4.42 0.30 -9.35
C THR A 45 -3.61 -0.96 -9.64
N ALA A 46 -4.21 -1.90 -10.38
CA ALA A 46 -3.54 -3.05 -10.94
C ALA A 46 -3.81 -3.15 -12.44
N ARG A 47 -2.93 -3.83 -13.17
CA ARG A 47 -3.07 -4.10 -14.60
C ARG A 47 -2.68 -5.54 -14.89
N THR A 48 -3.46 -6.23 -15.70
CA THR A 48 -3.06 -7.53 -16.27
C THR A 48 -1.91 -7.34 -17.25
N ASP A 49 -0.85 -8.15 -17.15
CA ASP A 49 0.28 -8.06 -18.08
C ASP A 49 -0.22 -8.34 -19.52
N VAL A 50 -0.09 -7.33 -20.38
CA VAL A 50 -0.54 -7.34 -21.79
C VAL A 50 0.19 -8.42 -22.60
N ARG A 51 1.37 -8.87 -22.13
CA ARG A 51 2.19 -9.86 -22.83
C ARG A 51 1.72 -11.30 -22.61
N ASP A 52 0.82 -11.53 -21.66
CA ASP A 52 0.27 -12.85 -21.39
C ASP A 52 -1.20 -12.94 -21.88
N PRO A 53 -1.44 -13.48 -23.10
CA PRO A 53 -2.78 -13.62 -23.65
C PRO A 53 -3.64 -14.68 -22.92
N GLY A 54 -3.07 -15.40 -21.94
CA GLY A 54 -3.76 -16.34 -21.06
C GLY A 54 -3.91 -15.85 -19.62
N ALA A 55 -3.60 -14.58 -19.35
CA ALA A 55 -3.69 -14.03 -18.00
C ALA A 55 -5.12 -14.18 -17.44
N PRO A 56 -5.28 -14.64 -16.19
CA PRO A 56 -6.59 -14.73 -15.56
C PRO A 56 -7.25 -13.36 -15.45
N GLU A 57 -8.58 -13.34 -15.38
CA GLU A 57 -9.33 -12.11 -15.09
C GLU A 57 -8.79 -11.45 -13.81
N CYS A 58 -8.60 -10.14 -13.89
CA CYS A 58 -8.38 -9.30 -12.73
C CYS A 58 -9.65 -9.29 -11.91
N THR A 59 -9.59 -9.64 -10.62
CA THR A 59 -10.75 -9.46 -9.74
C THR A 59 -10.30 -8.88 -8.41
N PHE A 60 -11.11 -8.00 -7.85
CA PHE A 60 -11.03 -7.66 -6.45
C PHE A 60 -12.40 -7.59 -5.79
N SER A 61 -12.40 -7.68 -4.47
CA SER A 61 -13.54 -7.35 -3.63
C SER A 61 -13.09 -6.70 -2.34
N THR A 62 -13.94 -5.82 -1.81
CA THR A 62 -13.75 -5.09 -0.57
C THR A 62 -14.87 -5.44 0.39
N TRP A 63 -14.52 -5.54 1.65
CA TRP A 63 -15.42 -5.99 2.71
C TRP A 63 -15.22 -5.13 3.95
N THR A 64 -16.26 -4.97 4.77
CA THR A 64 -16.11 -4.40 6.11
C THR A 64 -15.36 -5.38 7.02
N SER A 65 -14.87 -4.94 8.17
CA SER A 65 -14.18 -5.81 9.15
C SER A 65 -15.03 -7.02 9.59
N ASP A 66 -16.37 -6.86 9.60
CA ASP A 66 -17.35 -7.91 9.87
C ASP A 66 -17.68 -8.81 8.67
N TRP A 67 -16.86 -8.80 7.62
CA TRP A 67 -17.04 -9.59 6.40
C TRP A 67 -18.36 -9.32 5.67
N LYS A 68 -18.83 -8.06 5.66
CA LYS A 68 -19.93 -7.65 4.78
C LYS A 68 -19.38 -7.09 3.47
N PRO A 69 -19.91 -7.51 2.31
CA PRO A 69 -19.40 -7.03 1.02
C PRO A 69 -19.71 -5.54 0.87
N ILE A 70 -18.76 -4.79 0.30
CA ILE A 70 -18.91 -3.37 -0.02
C ILE A 70 -18.99 -3.21 -1.53
N THR A 71 -17.90 -3.52 -2.24
CA THR A 71 -17.82 -3.47 -3.70
C THR A 71 -16.79 -4.47 -4.22
N GLY A 72 -16.88 -4.81 -5.49
CA GLY A 72 -15.90 -5.61 -6.20
C GLY A 72 -16.06 -5.39 -7.70
N ASP A 73 -14.98 -5.59 -8.43
CA ASP A 73 -14.96 -5.41 -9.88
C ASP A 73 -14.04 -6.44 -10.52
N SER A 74 -14.20 -6.65 -11.82
CA SER A 74 -13.35 -7.55 -12.60
C SER A 74 -13.10 -7.01 -14.01
N VAL A 75 -11.88 -7.16 -14.49
CA VAL A 75 -11.49 -6.76 -15.85
C VAL A 75 -10.73 -7.86 -16.55
N GLY A 76 -10.82 -7.86 -17.88
CA GLY A 76 -10.13 -8.83 -18.72
C GLY A 76 -8.63 -8.56 -18.85
N PRO A 77 -7.93 -9.38 -19.67
CA PRO A 77 -6.54 -9.14 -20.00
C PRO A 77 -6.36 -7.78 -20.69
N SER A 78 -5.19 -7.17 -20.51
CA SER A 78 -4.83 -5.85 -21.05
C SER A 78 -5.67 -4.66 -20.56
N GLN A 79 -6.45 -4.83 -19.49
CA GLN A 79 -7.20 -3.75 -18.84
C GLN A 79 -6.57 -3.38 -17.49
N SER A 80 -6.85 -2.17 -17.04
CA SER A 80 -6.45 -1.67 -15.72
C SER A 80 -7.68 -1.62 -14.83
N ILE A 81 -7.51 -1.93 -13.55
CA ILE A 81 -8.58 -1.94 -12.55
C ILE A 81 -8.15 -1.09 -11.36
N THR A 82 -9.10 -0.36 -10.79
CA THR A 82 -8.87 0.54 -9.67
C THR A 82 -9.75 0.17 -8.50
N ALA A 83 -9.18 0.13 -7.30
CA ALA A 83 -9.89 -0.07 -6.05
C ALA A 83 -9.73 1.15 -5.14
N ASP A 84 -10.85 1.66 -4.63
CA ASP A 84 -10.87 2.70 -3.61
C ASP A 84 -10.99 2.05 -2.22
N ILE A 85 -9.90 2.10 -1.45
CA ILE A 85 -9.80 1.53 -0.11
C ILE A 85 -10.07 2.63 0.90
N THR A 86 -11.35 2.91 1.10
CA THR A 86 -11.85 3.88 2.08
C THR A 86 -11.78 3.32 3.52
N PRO A 87 -11.91 4.17 4.56
CA PRO A 87 -11.87 3.72 5.95
C PRO A 87 -12.95 2.72 6.40
N THR A 88 -13.98 2.48 5.57
CA THR A 88 -15.00 1.47 5.85
C THR A 88 -14.58 0.07 5.39
N VAL A 89 -13.53 -0.03 4.56
CA VAL A 89 -12.96 -1.30 4.13
C VAL A 89 -12.10 -1.87 5.25
N GLY A 90 -12.44 -3.07 5.71
CA GLY A 90 -11.66 -3.85 6.67
C GLY A 90 -10.88 -5.00 6.01
N HIS A 91 -11.33 -5.49 4.86
CA HIS A 91 -10.61 -6.51 4.09
C HIS A 91 -10.62 -6.22 2.59
N PHE A 92 -9.47 -6.42 1.95
CA PHE A 92 -9.30 -6.36 0.50
C PHE A 92 -8.86 -7.74 -0.01
N ILE A 93 -9.59 -8.29 -0.97
CA ILE A 93 -9.29 -9.59 -1.58
C ILE A 93 -9.05 -9.37 -3.07
N THR A 94 -7.95 -9.90 -3.60
CA THR A 94 -7.64 -9.79 -5.01
C THR A 94 -7.11 -11.09 -5.61
N HIS A 95 -7.47 -11.32 -6.87
CA HIS A 95 -7.03 -12.46 -7.68
C HIS A 95 -6.58 -11.97 -9.07
N GLY A 96 -5.66 -12.73 -9.67
CA GLY A 96 -5.24 -12.54 -11.04
C GLY A 96 -4.19 -11.45 -11.22
N CYS A 97 -4.56 -10.18 -11.13
CA CYS A 97 -3.62 -9.10 -11.43
C CYS A 97 -2.80 -8.61 -10.26
N THR A 98 -1.52 -8.47 -10.59
CA THR A 98 -0.49 -7.97 -9.71
C THR A 98 0.53 -7.21 -10.53
N PRO A 99 1.24 -6.27 -9.90
CA PRO A 99 1.04 -5.88 -8.52
C PRO A 99 0.00 -4.75 -8.40
N TRP A 100 -0.67 -4.67 -7.25
CA TRP A 100 -1.46 -3.49 -6.88
C TRP A 100 -0.52 -2.42 -6.36
N VAL A 101 -0.62 -1.23 -6.94
CA VAL A 101 0.20 -0.08 -6.58
C VAL A 101 -0.71 0.99 -6.00
N LYS A 102 -0.34 1.57 -4.85
CA LYS A 102 -1.04 2.73 -4.30
C LYS A 102 -0.71 3.96 -5.15
N VAL A 103 -1.73 4.60 -5.71
CA VAL A 103 -1.59 5.79 -6.55
C VAL A 103 -1.98 7.09 -5.84
N GLN A 104 -2.78 7.01 -4.77
CA GLN A 104 -3.21 8.15 -3.94
C GLN A 104 -3.36 7.72 -2.47
#